data_AF-A0A257TD58-F1
#
_entry.id   AF-A0A257TD58-F1
#
_cell.length_a   1.000
_cell.length_b   1.000
_cell.length_c   1.000
_cell.angle_alpha   90.00
_cell.angle_beta   90.00
_cell.angle_gamma   90.00
#
_symmetry.space_group_name_H-M   'P 1'
#
loop_
_entity.id
_entity.type
_entity.pdbx_description
1 polymer ?
#
loop_
_entity_poly.entity_id
_entity_poly.type
_entity_poly.pdbx_seq_one_letter_code
_entity_poly.pdbx_strand_id
1 'polypeptide(L)'
;MSTSQTFIRRLFRKGISWRVFVVLAVLLVAGSVAFQSARAPEAQAAGSSPIAFKGYAWSSNIGWISFSSLNCDADGDNKADSGAPAGCPTPGTAIPTYGVTDTGGTLSGYAWANPQDQAAGSNNIGWISFNSSDLTGCPSGVCVAKVDTTTGAVTGWARALSASGGWDGWISLSGVATDGSTYGVTDNGGVLSGWAWGGDVVGWISFNSSNPNAGGGPPYCVSSTGSCGVLPTATLSLSSPPSVTSSKNIPSGSSATLYWSSTNATACTATGGWSGPELTAGSQTITNITSDQTFTLTCTGPGGTSAPTSVTVNVSATSCLLPWGGTISNGSFVTAYSVPSVTAPATCSPPSIKQTRTCTNGVLSGTYQNQSCTVIIPPPPTITSGTLTAIPIMVPRGTAINATFNWSLSGVTSLTSSDACTIQQQEGSTISTIGTTLTGTSASVSIPITGSITTPITLNHQALYNIECGHGHSSVTIPGANTLINLIPQYSGF
;
A
#
# COMPACT_ATOMS: atom_id res chain seq x y z
N MET A 1 77.51 -14.37 25.36
CA MET A 1 78.70 -15.18 25.00
C MET A 1 79.80 -14.98 26.06
N SER A 2 79.78 -15.70 27.19
CA SER A 2 80.97 -15.94 28.04
C SER A 2 80.72 -16.93 29.20
N THR A 3 79.91 -17.97 28.99
CA THR A 3 79.65 -18.97 30.07
C THR A 3 79.43 -20.40 29.56
N SER A 4 79.35 -20.63 28.24
CA SER A 4 79.10 -21.97 27.67
C SER A 4 80.37 -22.68 27.16
N GLN A 5 81.49 -21.97 27.00
CA GLN A 5 82.75 -22.56 26.49
C GLN A 5 83.57 -23.31 27.56
N THR A 6 83.25 -23.15 28.84
CA THR A 6 83.99 -23.77 29.96
C THR A 6 83.48 -25.17 30.31
N PHE A 7 82.25 -25.53 29.90
CA PHE A 7 81.65 -26.84 30.20
C PHE A 7 82.13 -27.94 29.22
N ILE A 8 82.27 -27.59 27.93
CA ILE A 8 82.69 -28.55 26.89
C ILE A 8 84.16 -28.95 27.02
N ARG A 9 85.03 -28.06 27.54
CA ARG A 9 86.45 -28.39 27.80
C ARG A 9 86.68 -29.33 29.00
N ARG A 10 85.69 -29.52 29.89
CA ARG A 10 85.79 -30.45 31.03
C ARG A 10 85.36 -31.89 30.70
N LEU A 11 84.62 -32.11 29.61
CA LEU A 11 84.17 -33.45 29.19
C LEU A 11 85.24 -34.25 28.43
N PHE A 12 86.29 -33.60 27.88
CA PHE A 12 87.40 -34.30 27.21
C PHE A 12 88.52 -34.79 28.16
N ARG A 13 88.31 -34.75 29.49
CA ARG A 13 89.30 -35.23 30.48
C ARG A 13 89.08 -36.65 30.98
N LYS A 14 88.06 -37.36 30.51
CA LYS A 14 87.85 -38.78 30.79
C LYS A 14 87.59 -39.54 29.49
N GLY A 15 88.67 -39.92 28.81
CA GLY A 15 88.86 -41.14 27.99
C GLY A 15 87.72 -41.76 27.17
N ILE A 16 86.61 -41.07 26.88
CA ILE A 16 85.53 -41.60 26.05
C ILE A 16 86.01 -41.48 24.61
N SER A 17 86.45 -42.62 24.07
CA SER A 17 86.89 -42.76 22.68
C SER A 17 85.84 -42.16 21.75
N TRP A 18 86.30 -41.40 20.73
CA TRP A 18 85.44 -40.83 19.69
C TRP A 18 84.49 -41.86 19.07
N ARG A 19 84.91 -43.14 19.02
CA ARG A 19 84.09 -44.26 18.58
C ARG A 19 82.85 -44.47 19.45
N VAL A 20 82.94 -44.27 20.77
CA VAL A 20 81.81 -44.39 21.71
C VAL A 20 80.82 -43.24 21.53
N PHE A 21 81.32 -42.03 21.23
CA PHE A 21 80.46 -40.88 20.96
C PHE A 21 79.69 -41.04 19.63
N VAL A 22 80.34 -41.57 18.59
CA VAL A 22 79.70 -41.89 17.32
C VAL A 22 78.67 -43.02 17.48
N VAL A 23 78.97 -44.06 18.27
CA VAL A 23 78.01 -45.15 18.54
C VAL A 23 76.79 -44.63 19.32
N LEU A 24 76.98 -43.78 20.33
CA LEU A 24 75.87 -43.17 21.08
C LEU A 24 75.03 -42.22 20.22
N ALA A 25 75.66 -41.47 19.32
CA ALA A 25 74.95 -40.60 18.37
C ALA A 25 74.15 -41.42 17.35
N VAL A 26 74.71 -42.52 16.82
CA VAL A 26 74.00 -43.43 15.91
C VAL A 26 72.87 -44.16 16.61
N LEU A 27 73.03 -44.56 17.88
CA LEU A 27 71.95 -45.16 18.69
C LEU A 27 70.85 -44.15 19.04
N LEU A 28 71.18 -42.87 19.25
CA LEU A 28 70.20 -41.80 19.44
C LEU A 28 69.43 -41.46 18.16
N VAL A 29 70.09 -41.48 17.00
CA VAL A 29 69.44 -41.26 15.69
C VAL A 29 68.62 -42.49 15.29
N ALA A 30 69.13 -43.71 15.46
CA ALA A 30 68.37 -44.93 15.20
C ALA A 30 67.19 -45.10 16.17
N GLY A 31 67.36 -44.72 17.44
CA GLY A 31 66.30 -44.68 18.45
C GLY A 31 65.22 -43.65 18.14
N SER A 32 65.57 -42.49 17.59
CA SER A 32 64.60 -41.47 17.17
C SER A 32 63.89 -41.81 15.84
N VAL A 33 64.53 -42.54 14.92
CA VAL A 33 63.88 -43.10 13.72
C VAL A 33 62.94 -44.26 14.08
N ALA A 34 63.30 -45.10 15.07
CA ALA A 34 62.42 -46.14 15.62
C ALA A 34 61.23 -45.56 16.41
N PHE A 35 61.42 -44.41 17.10
CA PHE A 35 60.34 -43.71 17.80
C PHE A 35 59.37 -42.97 16.86
N GLN A 36 59.83 -42.61 15.65
CA GLN A 36 58.97 -42.03 14.60
C GLN A 36 58.21 -43.10 13.79
N SER A 37 58.62 -44.38 13.85
CA SER A 37 57.95 -45.49 13.15
C SER A 37 57.09 -46.38 14.06
N ALA A 38 57.15 -46.20 15.39
CA ALA A 38 56.23 -46.80 16.36
C ALA A 38 54.99 -45.94 16.69
N ARG A 39 54.77 -44.85 15.95
CA ARG A 39 53.48 -44.14 15.91
C ARG A 39 52.94 -44.18 14.49
N ALA A 40 52.37 -45.33 14.11
CA ALA A 40 51.11 -45.22 13.41
C ALA A 40 50.12 -44.66 14.44
N PRO A 41 49.59 -43.45 14.30
CA PRO A 41 48.23 -43.29 14.77
C PRO A 41 47.45 -44.26 13.87
N GLU A 42 46.98 -45.36 14.45
CA GLU A 42 45.58 -45.65 14.18
C GLU A 42 44.88 -44.33 14.48
N ALA A 43 44.57 -43.57 13.42
CA ALA A 43 43.39 -42.76 13.46
C ALA A 43 42.27 -43.77 13.64
N GLN A 44 42.07 -44.23 14.88
CA GLN A 44 40.74 -44.54 15.36
C GLN A 44 39.99 -43.29 14.98
N ALA A 45 39.18 -43.41 13.92
CA ALA A 45 38.14 -42.46 13.63
C ALA A 45 37.55 -42.15 15.00
N ALA A 46 37.69 -40.91 15.46
CA ALA A 46 36.96 -40.47 16.63
C ALA A 46 35.51 -40.67 16.21
N GLY A 47 34.94 -41.83 16.56
CA GLY A 47 33.56 -42.14 16.29
C GLY A 47 32.80 -40.99 16.92
N SER A 48 32.13 -40.20 16.09
CA SER A 48 31.27 -39.13 16.54
C SER A 48 30.37 -39.74 17.61
N SER A 49 30.44 -39.21 18.83
CA SER A 49 29.59 -39.70 19.92
C SER A 49 28.12 -39.62 19.45
N PRO A 50 27.33 -40.68 19.64
CA PRO A 50 25.94 -40.68 19.17
C PRO A 50 25.17 -39.49 19.72
N ILE A 51 24.55 -38.73 18.83
CA ILE A 51 23.73 -37.56 19.14
C ILE A 51 22.28 -38.03 19.20
N ALA A 52 21.65 -38.01 20.37
CA ALA A 52 20.26 -38.48 20.53
C ALA A 52 19.25 -37.38 20.23
N PHE A 53 18.26 -37.69 19.39
CA PHE A 53 17.10 -36.84 19.18
C PHE A 53 16.04 -37.07 20.26
N LYS A 54 15.35 -35.99 20.63
CA LYS A 54 14.19 -35.95 21.53
C LYS A 54 13.04 -35.21 20.85
N GLY A 55 11.87 -35.20 21.47
CA GLY A 55 10.68 -34.54 20.96
C GLY A 55 9.85 -35.41 20.01
N TYR A 56 8.93 -34.78 19.29
CA TYR A 56 7.88 -35.45 18.55
C TYR A 56 7.78 -34.95 17.11
N ALA A 57 7.51 -35.87 16.19
CA ALA A 57 6.98 -35.57 14.87
C ALA A 57 5.47 -35.86 14.83
N TRP A 58 4.77 -35.36 13.82
CA TRP A 58 3.32 -35.50 13.70
C TRP A 58 2.91 -35.95 12.31
N SER A 59 1.93 -36.84 12.24
CA SER A 59 1.17 -37.15 11.04
C SER A 59 -0.32 -37.02 11.30
N SER A 60 -1.08 -36.53 10.32
CA SER A 60 -2.54 -36.50 10.39
C SER A 60 -3.19 -37.89 10.43
N ASN A 61 -2.52 -38.92 9.91
CA ASN A 61 -3.11 -40.25 9.75
C ASN A 61 -2.84 -41.14 10.98
N ILE A 62 -1.69 -40.96 11.63
CA ILE A 62 -1.23 -41.83 12.72
C ILE A 62 -0.94 -41.08 14.03
N GLY A 63 -1.00 -39.75 14.02
CA GLY A 63 -0.79 -38.92 15.19
C GLY A 63 0.69 -38.69 15.53
N TRP A 64 0.98 -38.62 16.84
CA TRP A 64 2.30 -38.31 17.38
C TRP A 64 3.31 -39.46 17.23
N ILE A 65 4.54 -39.09 16.87
CA ILE A 65 5.68 -40.00 16.74
C ILE A 65 6.77 -39.50 17.69
N SER A 66 7.05 -40.26 18.74
CA SER A 66 8.06 -39.94 19.74
C SER A 66 9.45 -40.42 19.31
N PHE A 67 10.45 -39.54 19.36
CA PHE A 67 11.84 -39.86 18.98
C PHE A 67 12.72 -40.28 20.15
N SER A 68 12.21 -40.26 21.39
CA SER A 68 12.93 -40.72 22.58
C SER A 68 11.97 -41.18 23.68
N SER A 69 12.33 -42.24 24.39
CA SER A 69 11.65 -42.64 25.64
C SER A 69 11.71 -41.54 26.69
N LEU A 70 12.77 -40.72 26.68
CA LEU A 70 12.95 -39.60 27.61
C LEU A 70 11.92 -38.48 27.46
N ASN A 71 11.10 -38.52 26.40
CA ASN A 71 9.98 -37.59 26.27
C ASN A 71 8.88 -37.85 27.31
N CYS A 72 8.75 -39.10 27.77
CA CYS A 72 7.80 -39.52 28.78
C CYS A 72 8.47 -39.95 30.10
N ASP A 73 9.81 -40.00 30.14
CA ASP A 73 10.65 -40.48 31.23
C ASP A 73 11.86 -39.51 31.37
N ALA A 74 11.59 -38.31 31.84
CA ALA A 74 12.57 -37.23 31.90
C ALA A 74 13.67 -37.48 32.92
N ASP A 75 13.37 -38.22 34.00
CA ASP A 75 14.33 -38.59 35.04
C ASP A 75 15.13 -39.87 34.72
N GLY A 76 14.68 -40.67 33.73
CA GLY A 76 15.37 -41.85 33.23
C GLY A 76 15.21 -43.06 34.13
N ASP A 77 14.13 -43.14 34.91
CA ASP A 77 13.84 -44.28 35.79
C ASP A 77 13.14 -45.44 35.07
N ASN A 78 12.99 -45.34 33.74
CA ASN A 78 12.28 -46.26 32.85
C ASN A 78 10.78 -46.35 33.13
N LYS A 79 10.17 -45.28 33.66
CA LYS A 79 8.73 -45.17 33.84
C LYS A 79 8.19 -43.85 33.33
N ALA A 80 6.89 -43.83 33.06
CA ALA A 80 6.19 -42.63 32.66
C ALA A 80 6.11 -41.63 33.82
N ASP A 81 6.54 -40.40 33.58
CA ASP A 81 6.48 -39.31 34.56
C ASP A 81 5.07 -38.77 34.78
N SER A 82 4.81 -38.28 36.00
CA SER A 82 3.63 -37.47 36.27
C SER A 82 3.76 -36.08 35.62
N GLY A 83 2.78 -35.70 34.79
CA GLY A 83 2.83 -34.42 34.05
C GLY A 83 3.61 -34.48 32.73
N ALA A 84 3.96 -35.69 32.27
CA ALA A 84 4.48 -35.90 30.93
C ALA A 84 3.49 -35.38 29.85
N PRO A 85 3.98 -35.03 28.64
CA PRO A 85 3.14 -34.53 27.55
C PRO A 85 1.95 -35.45 27.24
N ALA A 86 0.89 -34.85 26.67
CA ALA A 86 -0.26 -35.59 26.19
C ALA A 86 0.19 -36.74 25.26
N GLY A 87 -0.45 -37.89 25.44
CA GLY A 87 -0.09 -39.15 24.83
C GLY A 87 0.85 -40.05 25.64
N CYS A 88 1.66 -39.55 26.58
CA CYS A 88 2.53 -40.45 27.35
C CYS A 88 1.71 -41.53 28.10
N PRO A 89 2.26 -42.75 28.29
CA PRO A 89 1.59 -43.79 29.08
C PRO A 89 1.21 -43.28 30.48
N THR A 90 0.25 -43.94 31.13
CA THR A 90 -0.16 -43.55 32.48
C THR A 90 1.05 -43.46 33.42
N PRO A 91 1.16 -42.42 34.27
CA PRO A 91 2.31 -42.26 35.15
C PRO A 91 2.63 -43.54 35.94
N GLY A 92 3.91 -43.92 36.00
CA GLY A 92 4.41 -45.15 36.60
C GLY A 92 4.41 -46.38 35.68
N THR A 93 3.88 -46.29 34.45
CA THR A 93 3.97 -47.38 33.46
C THR A 93 5.42 -47.54 33.03
N ALA A 94 5.92 -48.78 32.99
CA ALA A 94 7.27 -49.06 32.50
C ALA A 94 7.40 -48.69 31.01
N ILE A 95 8.42 -47.91 30.67
CA ILE A 95 8.73 -47.48 29.31
C ILE A 95 10.03 -48.16 28.87
N PRO A 96 10.03 -48.91 27.75
CA PRO A 96 11.28 -49.43 27.20
C PRO A 96 12.16 -48.26 26.75
N THR A 97 13.47 -48.33 27.02
CA THR A 97 14.40 -47.31 26.51
C THR A 97 14.45 -47.37 24.99
N TYR A 98 14.16 -46.27 24.32
CA TYR A 98 14.28 -46.13 22.87
C TYR A 98 14.67 -44.71 22.49
N GLY A 99 15.18 -44.57 21.27
CA GLY A 99 15.37 -43.28 20.65
C GLY A 99 16.08 -43.39 19.31
N VAL A 100 16.07 -42.29 18.56
CA VAL A 100 16.82 -42.17 17.31
C VAL A 100 18.09 -41.37 17.58
N THR A 101 19.22 -41.88 17.12
CA THR A 101 20.53 -41.23 17.29
C THR A 101 21.20 -41.00 15.95
N ASP A 102 21.90 -39.87 15.79
CA ASP A 102 22.84 -39.65 14.70
C ASP A 102 24.26 -40.01 15.16
N THR A 103 24.90 -40.94 14.45
CA THR A 103 26.32 -41.27 14.61
C THR A 103 27.07 -40.90 13.33
N GLY A 104 27.51 -39.66 13.23
CA GLY A 104 28.37 -39.20 12.11
C GLY A 104 27.64 -39.10 10.78
N GLY A 105 26.39 -38.64 10.80
CA GLY A 105 25.52 -38.54 9.63
C GLY A 105 24.74 -39.82 9.33
N THR A 106 24.73 -40.81 10.23
CA THR A 106 23.95 -42.04 10.06
C THR A 106 22.96 -42.15 11.21
N LEU A 107 21.67 -42.15 10.88
CA LEU A 107 20.60 -42.31 11.84
C LEU A 107 20.42 -43.79 12.17
N SER A 108 20.19 -44.10 13.45
CA SER A 108 19.93 -45.45 13.94
C SER A 108 19.02 -45.41 15.17
N GLY A 109 18.51 -46.58 15.57
CA GLY A 109 17.57 -46.71 16.69
C GLY A 109 16.11 -46.73 16.27
N TYR A 110 15.23 -46.36 17.18
CA TYR A 110 13.78 -46.51 17.02
C TYR A 110 13.04 -45.25 17.44
N ALA A 111 12.06 -44.86 16.64
CA ALA A 111 11.00 -43.96 17.04
C ALA A 111 9.73 -44.78 17.32
N TRP A 112 8.81 -44.20 18.08
CA TRP A 112 7.60 -44.87 18.50
C TRP A 112 6.37 -44.02 18.15
N ALA A 113 5.54 -44.57 17.26
CA ALA A 113 4.29 -43.96 16.84
C ALA A 113 3.12 -44.58 17.62
N ASN A 114 3.04 -44.31 18.93
CA ASN A 114 1.85 -44.52 19.77
C ASN A 114 2.02 -44.03 21.20
N PRO A 115 1.65 -42.79 21.52
CA PRO A 115 1.46 -42.41 22.89
C PRO A 115 -0.03 -42.03 23.01
N GLN A 116 -0.91 -42.94 23.45
CA GLN A 116 -2.27 -42.77 24.03
C GLN A 116 -3.18 -41.53 23.70
N ASP A 117 -2.96 -40.71 22.68
CA ASP A 117 -3.74 -39.53 22.31
C ASP A 117 -4.78 -39.88 21.21
N GLN A 118 -5.95 -40.31 21.69
CA GLN A 118 -7.31 -39.78 21.42
C GLN A 118 -7.68 -39.16 20.05
N ALA A 119 -7.00 -39.44 18.94
CA ALA A 119 -7.67 -39.37 17.64
C ALA A 119 -8.45 -40.68 17.48
N ALA A 120 -9.76 -40.66 17.76
CA ALA A 120 -10.62 -41.80 17.53
C ALA A 120 -10.50 -42.26 16.06
N GLY A 121 -9.78 -43.38 15.84
CA GLY A 121 -9.49 -43.91 14.49
C GLY A 121 -8.03 -43.83 14.03
N SER A 122 -7.06 -43.42 14.85
CA SER A 122 -5.63 -43.45 14.48
C SER A 122 -5.15 -44.88 14.23
N ASN A 123 -4.61 -45.14 13.03
CA ASN A 123 -4.01 -46.43 12.69
C ASN A 123 -2.64 -46.53 13.35
N ASN A 124 -2.55 -47.27 14.46
CA ASN A 124 -1.28 -47.49 15.17
C ASN A 124 -0.32 -48.31 14.30
N ILE A 125 0.85 -47.73 13.94
CA ILE A 125 1.91 -48.44 13.24
C ILE A 125 3.09 -48.85 14.15
N GLY A 126 3.08 -48.42 15.42
CA GLY A 126 4.04 -48.82 16.44
C GLY A 126 5.47 -48.37 16.17
N TRP A 127 6.41 -49.33 16.20
CA TRP A 127 7.84 -49.06 16.08
C TRP A 127 8.21 -48.64 14.67
N ILE A 128 8.94 -47.52 14.56
CA ILE A 128 9.60 -47.07 13.34
C ILE A 128 11.11 -47.23 13.54
N SER A 129 11.72 -48.10 12.75
CA SER A 129 13.15 -48.41 12.80
C SER A 129 13.94 -47.53 11.84
N PHE A 130 15.08 -47.05 12.33
CA PHE A 130 16.14 -46.42 11.56
C PHE A 130 17.38 -47.33 11.47
N ASN A 131 17.32 -48.55 12.02
CA ASN A 131 18.45 -49.47 12.01
C ASN A 131 18.69 -50.05 10.62
N SER A 132 19.92 -49.98 10.14
CA SER A 132 20.32 -50.46 8.81
C SER A 132 19.89 -51.89 8.47
N SER A 133 19.75 -52.77 9.47
CA SER A 133 19.25 -54.14 9.28
C SER A 133 17.82 -54.19 8.74
N ASP A 134 16.97 -53.28 9.21
CA ASP A 134 15.52 -53.28 8.93
C ASP A 134 15.19 -52.50 7.65
N LEU A 135 16.17 -51.72 7.17
CA LEU A 135 16.08 -50.89 5.97
C LEU A 135 16.50 -51.63 4.69
N THR A 136 16.85 -52.91 4.79
CA THR A 136 17.17 -53.71 3.59
C THR A 136 15.95 -53.85 2.67
N GLY A 137 16.15 -53.61 1.37
CA GLY A 137 15.08 -53.71 0.36
C GLY A 137 14.15 -52.49 0.27
N CYS A 138 14.63 -51.31 0.63
CA CYS A 138 13.88 -50.06 0.45
C CYS A 138 13.46 -49.84 -1.03
N PRO A 139 12.38 -49.09 -1.29
CA PRO A 139 11.82 -48.97 -2.64
C PRO A 139 12.75 -48.32 -3.67
N SER A 140 13.56 -47.35 -3.27
CA SER A 140 14.48 -46.66 -4.18
C SER A 140 15.63 -45.94 -3.44
N GLY A 141 16.68 -45.59 -4.18
CA GLY A 141 17.79 -44.80 -3.64
C GLY A 141 18.62 -45.54 -2.58
N VAL A 142 19.21 -44.78 -1.65
CA VAL A 142 20.00 -45.31 -0.56
C VAL A 142 19.08 -45.64 0.60
N CYS A 143 19.08 -46.88 1.08
CA CYS A 143 18.14 -47.29 2.13
C CYS A 143 18.45 -46.70 3.51
N VAL A 144 19.73 -46.63 3.86
CA VAL A 144 20.17 -46.15 5.17
C VAL A 144 19.78 -44.69 5.35
N ALA A 145 19.11 -44.39 6.47
CA ALA A 145 18.79 -43.03 6.86
C ALA A 145 20.07 -42.25 7.20
N LYS A 146 20.33 -41.16 6.46
CA LYS A 146 21.56 -40.38 6.58
C LYS A 146 21.29 -38.89 6.67
N VAL A 147 22.05 -38.22 7.52
CA VAL A 147 22.15 -36.75 7.56
C VAL A 147 23.42 -36.36 6.82
N ASP A 148 23.29 -35.55 5.77
CA ASP A 148 24.43 -34.89 5.17
C ASP A 148 24.91 -33.79 6.12
N THR A 149 26.08 -33.99 6.74
CA THR A 149 26.64 -33.07 7.74
C THR A 149 27.06 -31.72 7.17
N THR A 150 27.08 -31.56 5.84
CA THR A 150 27.39 -30.29 5.18
C THR A 150 26.12 -29.50 4.87
N THR A 151 25.09 -30.17 4.34
CA THR A 151 23.86 -29.50 3.88
C THR A 151 22.71 -29.58 4.89
N GLY A 152 22.80 -30.46 5.88
CA GLY A 152 21.72 -30.81 6.80
C GLY A 152 20.67 -31.73 6.18
N ALA A 153 20.73 -32.03 4.87
CA ALA A 153 19.71 -32.82 4.21
C ALA A 153 19.65 -34.25 4.79
N VAL A 154 18.46 -34.69 5.18
CA VAL A 154 18.22 -36.05 5.65
C VAL A 154 17.64 -36.88 4.51
N THR A 155 18.30 -37.97 4.18
CA THR A 155 17.97 -38.84 3.04
C THR A 155 17.82 -40.29 3.48
N GLY A 156 17.26 -41.11 2.59
CA GLY A 156 17.03 -42.54 2.82
C GLY A 156 15.67 -42.83 3.44
N TRP A 157 15.59 -43.94 4.16
CA TRP A 157 14.30 -44.51 4.56
C TRP A 157 14.25 -44.88 6.04
N ALA A 158 13.03 -44.89 6.58
CA ALA A 158 12.69 -45.54 7.84
C ALA A 158 11.66 -46.66 7.60
N ARG A 159 11.59 -47.63 8.51
CA ARG A 159 10.72 -48.80 8.38
C ARG A 159 9.74 -48.91 9.54
N ALA A 160 8.45 -48.86 9.28
CA ALA A 160 7.45 -49.26 10.26
C ALA A 160 7.44 -50.78 10.42
N LEU A 161 7.65 -51.27 11.63
CA LEU A 161 7.79 -52.70 11.92
C LEU A 161 6.44 -53.43 12.02
N SER A 162 5.33 -52.71 12.19
CA SER A 162 3.98 -53.27 12.25
C SER A 162 3.18 -53.04 10.95
N ALA A 163 3.88 -52.97 9.80
CA ALA A 163 3.21 -52.85 8.51
C ALA A 163 2.25 -54.04 8.28
N SER A 164 0.96 -53.75 8.16
CA SER A 164 -0.11 -54.74 7.99
C SER A 164 -1.14 -54.25 6.97
N GLY A 165 -2.02 -55.14 6.52
CA GLY A 165 -3.11 -54.77 5.60
C GLY A 165 -2.69 -54.43 4.16
N GLY A 166 -1.50 -54.85 3.72
CA GLY A 166 -1.00 -54.64 2.35
C GLY A 166 -0.16 -53.38 2.14
N TRP A 167 0.04 -52.57 3.19
CA TRP A 167 1.04 -51.49 3.19
C TRP A 167 2.46 -52.04 3.35
N ASP A 168 3.41 -51.43 2.65
CA ASP A 168 4.81 -51.89 2.54
C ASP A 168 5.70 -51.49 3.73
N GLY A 169 5.23 -50.56 4.56
CA GLY A 169 5.90 -50.13 5.78
C GLY A 169 7.01 -49.11 5.59
N TRP A 170 7.16 -48.56 4.39
CA TRP A 170 8.27 -47.67 4.06
C TRP A 170 7.93 -46.21 4.27
N ILE A 171 8.86 -45.48 4.90
CA ILE A 171 8.77 -44.04 5.12
C ILE A 171 9.99 -43.40 4.45
N SER A 172 9.76 -42.60 3.41
CA SER A 172 10.80 -41.86 2.70
C SER A 172 11.11 -40.55 3.41
N LEU A 173 12.38 -40.32 3.73
CA LEU A 173 12.83 -39.09 4.42
C LEU A 173 13.06 -37.92 3.45
N SER A 174 13.08 -38.18 2.15
CA SER A 174 13.25 -37.18 1.09
C SER A 174 12.78 -37.72 -0.26
N GLY A 175 12.20 -36.89 -1.11
CA GLY A 175 11.80 -37.32 -2.44
C GLY A 175 11.06 -36.26 -3.24
N VAL A 176 10.31 -36.72 -4.23
CA VAL A 176 9.43 -35.90 -5.07
C VAL A 176 7.99 -36.36 -4.86
N ALA A 177 7.11 -35.42 -4.52
CA ALA A 177 5.69 -35.66 -4.35
C ALA A 177 5.01 -35.90 -5.70
N THR A 178 3.76 -36.36 -5.68
CA THR A 178 2.99 -36.69 -6.89
C THR A 178 2.73 -35.49 -7.80
N ASP A 179 2.76 -34.27 -7.26
CA ASP A 179 2.62 -33.02 -7.99
C ASP A 179 3.95 -32.49 -8.56
N GLY A 180 5.05 -33.23 -8.38
CA GLY A 180 6.39 -32.87 -8.84
C GLY A 180 7.18 -31.96 -7.89
N SER A 181 6.59 -31.53 -6.77
CA SER A 181 7.31 -30.77 -5.73
C SER A 181 8.30 -31.65 -4.98
N THR A 182 9.46 -31.11 -4.59
CA THR A 182 10.41 -31.85 -3.73
C THR A 182 10.02 -31.71 -2.27
N TYR A 183 10.17 -32.80 -1.51
CA TYR A 183 10.04 -32.80 -0.06
C TYR A 183 11.28 -33.44 0.57
N GLY A 184 11.51 -33.13 1.84
CA GLY A 184 12.51 -33.83 2.63
C GLY A 184 12.66 -33.26 4.02
N VAL A 185 13.31 -34.05 4.87
CA VAL A 185 13.68 -33.68 6.22
C VAL A 185 15.05 -33.01 6.18
N THR A 186 15.25 -31.97 7.00
CA THR A 186 16.53 -31.26 7.10
C THR A 186 16.87 -31.04 8.57
N ASP A 187 18.10 -31.37 8.95
CA ASP A 187 18.70 -31.04 10.23
C ASP A 187 19.40 -29.68 10.15
N ASN A 188 18.88 -28.71 10.90
CA ASN A 188 19.48 -27.39 11.03
C ASN A 188 20.03 -27.19 12.45
N GLY A 189 21.27 -27.62 12.67
CA GLY A 189 21.97 -27.44 13.94
C GLY A 189 21.38 -28.27 15.09
N GLY A 190 20.88 -29.47 14.80
CA GLY A 190 20.29 -30.39 15.77
C GLY A 190 18.77 -30.23 15.92
N VAL A 191 18.09 -29.58 14.97
CA VAL A 191 16.63 -29.46 14.94
C VAL A 191 16.15 -29.92 13.57
N LEU A 192 15.34 -30.98 13.56
CA LEU A 192 14.76 -31.50 12.33
C LEU A 192 13.55 -30.65 11.92
N SER A 193 13.42 -30.45 10.61
CA SER A 193 12.31 -29.73 9.97
C SER A 193 11.98 -30.36 8.62
N GLY A 194 10.91 -29.91 7.99
CA GLY A 194 10.46 -30.48 6.72
C GLY A 194 9.63 -31.76 6.89
N TRP A 195 9.49 -32.49 5.80
CA TRP A 195 8.46 -33.52 5.64
C TRP A 195 9.06 -34.86 5.21
N ALA A 196 8.54 -35.95 5.79
CA ALA A 196 8.71 -37.31 5.27
C ALA A 196 7.36 -37.85 4.79
N TRP A 197 7.39 -38.90 3.97
CA TRP A 197 6.20 -39.51 3.38
C TRP A 197 6.17 -41.02 3.61
N GLY A 198 5.06 -41.54 4.15
CA GLY A 198 4.89 -42.98 4.42
C GLY A 198 3.70 -43.62 3.71
N GLY A 199 3.36 -43.15 2.50
CA GLY A 199 2.23 -43.67 1.71
C GLY A 199 0.87 -43.34 2.32
N ASP A 200 -0.19 -44.00 1.85
CA ASP A 200 -1.57 -43.67 2.26
C ASP A 200 -1.85 -43.96 3.74
N VAL A 201 -1.13 -44.92 4.34
CA VAL A 201 -1.34 -45.31 5.75
C VAL A 201 -0.79 -44.25 6.69
N VAL A 202 0.49 -43.88 6.52
CA VAL A 202 1.15 -42.92 7.42
C VAL A 202 0.97 -41.49 6.96
N GLY A 203 0.78 -41.26 5.67
CA GLY A 203 0.68 -39.93 5.08
C GLY A 203 1.96 -39.12 5.27
N TRP A 204 1.76 -37.80 5.32
CA TRP A 204 2.82 -36.82 5.56
C TRP A 204 3.19 -36.79 7.04
N ILE A 205 4.49 -36.88 7.32
CA ILE A 205 5.06 -36.68 8.66
C ILE A 205 5.79 -35.34 8.68
N SER A 206 5.32 -34.44 9.55
CA SER A 206 5.96 -33.17 9.86
C SER A 206 6.92 -33.34 11.04
N PHE A 207 8.18 -32.94 10.87
CA PHE A 207 9.20 -32.99 11.93
C PHE A 207 9.23 -31.73 12.81
N ASN A 208 8.45 -30.71 12.45
CA ASN A 208 8.42 -29.44 13.15
C ASN A 208 7.09 -28.71 12.92
N SER A 209 6.47 -28.18 13.98
CA SER A 209 5.22 -27.41 13.89
C SER A 209 5.32 -26.16 13.02
N SER A 210 6.53 -25.72 12.71
CA SER A 210 6.84 -24.59 11.82
C SER A 210 6.60 -24.88 10.35
N ASN A 211 6.42 -26.15 10.00
CA ASN A 211 6.10 -26.55 8.64
C ASN A 211 4.70 -25.99 8.25
N PRO A 212 4.53 -25.50 7.00
CA PRO A 212 3.23 -25.03 6.55
C PRO A 212 2.17 -26.14 6.66
N ASN A 213 1.07 -25.90 7.36
CA ASN A 213 -0.02 -26.87 7.59
C ASN A 213 0.41 -28.15 8.33
N ALA A 214 1.42 -28.05 9.21
CA ALA A 214 1.97 -29.17 9.98
C ALA A 214 0.94 -30.02 10.74
N GLY A 215 -0.17 -29.42 11.20
CA GLY A 215 -1.15 -30.07 12.08
C GLY A 215 -0.65 -30.15 13.54
N GLY A 216 -1.13 -31.13 14.31
CA GLY A 216 -0.58 -31.50 15.62
C GLY A 216 -0.95 -30.63 16.83
N GLY A 217 -1.38 -29.38 16.65
CA GLY A 217 -1.78 -28.51 17.75
C GLY A 217 -0.61 -27.69 18.33
N PRO A 218 -0.23 -27.83 19.62
CA PRO A 218 0.81 -27.02 20.25
C PRO A 218 2.18 -27.16 19.55
N PRO A 219 3.12 -26.22 19.72
CA PRO A 219 4.44 -26.29 19.07
C PRO A 219 5.18 -27.59 19.40
N TYR A 220 5.77 -28.21 18.37
CA TYR A 220 6.50 -29.48 18.49
C TYR A 220 7.66 -29.53 17.50
N CYS A 221 8.66 -30.34 17.80
CA CYS A 221 9.75 -30.67 16.89
C CYS A 221 10.48 -31.94 17.33
N VAL A 222 11.38 -32.41 16.47
CA VAL A 222 12.43 -33.37 16.82
C VAL A 222 13.78 -32.67 16.92
N SER A 223 14.49 -32.79 18.04
CA SER A 223 15.75 -32.07 18.28
C SER A 223 16.74 -32.84 19.14
N SER A 224 18.03 -32.72 18.82
CA SER A 224 19.14 -33.25 19.62
C SER A 224 19.74 -32.27 20.63
N THR A 225 19.33 -31.00 20.61
CA THR A 225 19.74 -29.98 21.58
C THR A 225 18.77 -29.86 22.77
N GLY A 226 17.72 -30.68 22.79
CA GLY A 226 16.81 -30.83 23.94
C GLY A 226 15.73 -29.75 24.06
N SER A 227 15.66 -28.80 23.12
CA SER A 227 14.56 -27.85 23.02
C SER A 227 14.31 -27.51 21.56
N CYS A 228 13.04 -27.44 21.18
CA CYS A 228 12.63 -26.95 19.87
C CYS A 228 13.01 -25.49 19.62
N GLY A 229 13.65 -24.81 20.58
CA GLY A 229 13.75 -23.36 20.60
C GLY A 229 12.45 -22.76 21.12
N VAL A 230 12.55 -21.64 21.82
CA VAL A 230 11.36 -20.85 22.17
C VAL A 230 10.84 -20.23 20.88
N LEU A 231 9.53 -20.32 20.62
CA LEU A 231 8.90 -19.73 19.42
C LEU A 231 9.35 -18.27 19.28
N PRO A 232 9.79 -17.83 18.10
CA PRO A 232 10.16 -16.44 17.92
C PRO A 232 8.98 -15.52 18.20
N THR A 233 9.23 -14.41 18.89
CA THR A 233 8.25 -13.34 19.02
C THR A 233 8.66 -12.22 18.07
N ALA A 234 7.70 -11.61 17.38
CA ALA A 234 7.90 -10.44 16.54
C ALA A 234 7.08 -9.27 17.10
N THR A 235 7.67 -8.08 17.13
CA THR A 235 6.97 -6.84 17.45
C THR A 235 7.18 -5.83 16.33
N LEU A 236 6.14 -5.08 15.98
CA LEU A 236 6.17 -4.05 14.95
C LEU A 236 5.35 -2.84 15.44
N SER A 237 5.88 -1.64 15.25
CA SER A 237 5.30 -0.39 15.79
C SER A 237 5.60 0.81 14.89
N LEU A 238 4.70 1.80 14.91
CA LEU A 238 4.85 3.11 14.26
C LEU A 238 5.45 4.20 15.17
N SER A 239 5.81 3.82 16.40
CA SER A 239 6.47 4.67 17.40
C SER A 239 7.71 3.98 17.94
N SER A 240 8.72 4.78 18.30
CA SER A 240 9.94 4.25 18.91
C SER A 240 9.63 3.54 20.24
N PRO A 241 10.29 2.41 20.55
CA PRO A 241 10.16 1.73 21.83
C PRO A 241 10.42 2.68 23.03
N PRO A 242 9.70 2.53 24.16
CA PRO A 242 8.80 1.43 24.52
C PRO A 242 7.34 1.61 24.05
N SER A 243 7.03 2.68 23.31
CA SER A 243 5.66 2.94 22.87
C SER A 243 5.29 2.05 21.68
N VAL A 244 4.14 1.39 21.75
CA VAL A 244 3.62 0.53 20.68
C VAL A 244 2.40 1.21 20.04
N THR A 245 2.55 1.59 18.77
CA THR A 245 1.45 2.18 17.98
C THR A 245 1.19 1.30 16.77
N SER A 246 0.02 0.65 16.72
CA SER A 246 -0.34 -0.27 15.63
C SER A 246 -1.01 0.42 14.44
N SER A 247 -1.49 1.66 14.62
CA SER A 247 -2.09 2.44 13.54
C SER A 247 -1.75 3.92 13.62
N LYS A 248 -1.50 4.57 12.47
CA LYS A 248 -1.26 6.02 12.40
C LYS A 248 -1.92 6.63 11.17
N ASN A 249 -2.60 7.76 11.35
CA ASN A 249 -3.12 8.57 10.26
C ASN A 249 -2.09 9.64 9.87
N ILE A 250 -1.78 9.73 8.58
CA ILE A 250 -0.85 10.73 8.04
C ILE A 250 -1.44 11.42 6.79
N PRO A 251 -1.09 12.69 6.50
CA PRO A 251 -1.44 13.31 5.23
C PRO A 251 -0.80 12.59 4.03
N SER A 252 -1.48 12.56 2.88
CA SER A 252 -0.92 12.01 1.64
C SER A 252 0.45 12.62 1.29
N GLY A 253 1.41 11.77 0.90
CA GLY A 253 2.78 12.16 0.58
C GLY A 253 3.71 12.25 1.80
N SER A 254 3.18 12.07 3.01
CA SER A 254 3.99 12.04 4.24
C SER A 254 4.79 10.74 4.36
N SER A 255 5.66 10.68 5.37
CA SER A 255 6.44 9.49 5.73
C SER A 255 5.98 8.88 7.06
N ALA A 256 6.31 7.61 7.26
CA ALA A 256 6.15 6.91 8.53
C ALA A 256 7.41 6.08 8.82
N THR A 257 7.78 5.99 10.10
CA THR A 257 8.91 5.17 10.54
C THR A 257 8.36 3.92 11.24
N LEU A 258 8.76 2.76 10.75
CA LEU A 258 8.50 1.45 11.33
C LEU A 258 9.64 1.11 12.29
N TYR A 259 9.31 0.52 13.43
CA TYR A 259 10.24 -0.02 14.42
C TYR A 259 9.87 -1.46 14.70
N TRP A 260 10.85 -2.34 14.75
CA TRP A 260 10.62 -3.75 15.07
C TRP A 260 11.72 -4.34 15.94
N SER A 261 11.35 -5.37 16.67
CA SER A 261 12.28 -6.23 17.39
C SER A 261 11.70 -7.63 17.50
N SER A 262 12.58 -8.61 17.69
CA SER A 262 12.22 -10.00 17.87
C SER A 262 13.05 -10.66 18.95
N THR A 263 12.51 -11.73 19.52
CA THR A 263 13.20 -12.63 20.45
C THR A 263 13.24 -14.02 19.87
N ASN A 264 14.34 -14.75 20.07
CA ASN A 264 14.56 -16.12 19.57
C ASN A 264 14.48 -16.31 18.04
N ALA A 265 14.42 -15.21 17.28
CA ALA A 265 14.49 -15.21 15.82
C ALA A 265 15.94 -15.15 15.33
N THR A 266 16.21 -15.78 14.19
CA THR A 266 17.46 -15.64 13.42
C THR A 266 17.25 -14.84 12.14
N ALA A 267 16.02 -14.72 11.65
CA ALA A 267 15.67 -13.90 10.49
C ALA A 267 14.25 -13.33 10.61
N CYS A 268 13.98 -12.19 9.97
CA CYS A 268 12.63 -11.66 9.81
C CYS A 268 12.36 -11.33 8.34
N THR A 269 11.10 -11.43 7.92
CA THR A 269 10.65 -11.14 6.56
C THR A 269 9.48 -10.16 6.59
N ALA A 270 9.64 -9.06 5.87
CA ALA A 270 8.65 -8.03 5.66
C ALA A 270 7.74 -8.34 4.47
N THR A 271 6.44 -8.04 4.60
CA THR A 271 5.43 -8.14 3.53
C THR A 271 4.39 -7.03 3.63
N GLY A 272 3.68 -6.72 2.53
CA GLY A 272 2.68 -5.65 2.47
C GLY A 272 3.23 -4.37 1.85
N GLY A 273 3.14 -3.23 2.53
CA GLY A 273 3.67 -1.93 2.08
C GLY A 273 5.20 -1.80 2.07
N TRP A 274 5.88 -2.90 2.40
CA TRP A 274 7.33 -3.12 2.44
C TRP A 274 7.59 -4.60 2.11
N SER A 275 8.83 -4.94 1.75
CA SER A 275 9.15 -6.30 1.34
C SER A 275 10.62 -6.62 1.51
N GLY A 276 10.92 -7.88 1.84
CA GLY A 276 12.27 -8.42 1.81
C GLY A 276 12.75 -8.92 3.18
N PRO A 277 14.01 -9.38 3.25
CA PRO A 277 14.63 -9.81 4.50
C PRO A 277 14.94 -8.59 5.38
N GLU A 278 14.60 -8.69 6.66
CA GLU A 278 14.88 -7.69 7.68
C GLU A 278 15.77 -8.27 8.78
N LEU A 279 16.51 -7.39 9.45
CA LEU A 279 17.25 -7.74 10.66
C LEU A 279 16.28 -8.12 11.79
N THR A 280 16.76 -8.83 12.80
CA THR A 280 15.96 -9.24 13.96
C THR A 280 15.51 -8.07 14.85
N ALA A 281 16.13 -6.89 14.71
CA ALA A 281 15.65 -5.64 15.25
C ALA A 281 16.13 -4.47 14.38
N GLY A 282 15.33 -3.41 14.30
CA GLY A 282 15.66 -2.26 13.47
C GLY A 282 14.57 -1.21 13.38
N SER A 283 14.82 -0.24 12.51
CA SER A 283 13.85 0.77 12.13
C SER A 283 14.03 1.18 10.68
N GLN A 284 12.94 1.48 9.99
CA GLN A 284 12.94 1.91 8.60
C GLN A 284 11.93 3.02 8.38
N THR A 285 12.33 4.06 7.66
CA THR A 285 11.40 5.13 7.25
C THR A 285 10.91 4.89 5.84
N ILE A 286 9.59 4.78 5.69
CA ILE A 286 8.89 4.70 4.41
C ILE A 286 8.41 6.11 4.06
N THR A 287 8.79 6.60 2.88
CA THR A 287 8.48 7.96 2.42
C THR A 287 7.40 7.97 1.34
N ASN A 288 6.79 9.14 1.12
CA ASN A 288 5.82 9.37 0.04
C ASN A 288 4.64 8.37 0.03
N ILE A 289 4.02 8.16 1.20
CA ILE A 289 2.88 7.26 1.34
C ILE A 289 1.62 7.99 0.84
N THR A 290 1.05 7.53 -0.29
CA THR A 290 -0.08 8.19 -0.98
C THR A 290 -1.39 7.40 -0.90
N SER A 291 -1.36 6.16 -0.40
CA SER A 291 -2.54 5.33 -0.14
C SER A 291 -2.35 4.55 1.17
N ASP A 292 -3.45 4.04 1.72
CA ASP A 292 -3.42 3.19 2.92
C ASP A 292 -2.49 2.00 2.70
N GLN A 293 -1.61 1.74 3.66
CA GLN A 293 -0.65 0.63 3.60
C GLN A 293 -0.66 -0.17 4.90
N THR A 294 -0.61 -1.49 4.76
CA THR A 294 -0.41 -2.42 5.88
C THR A 294 0.97 -3.04 5.76
N PHE A 295 1.73 -3.00 6.85
CA PHE A 295 3.08 -3.52 6.95
C PHE A 295 3.04 -4.72 7.89
N THR A 296 3.45 -5.89 7.39
CA THR A 296 3.46 -7.14 8.16
C THR A 296 4.88 -7.65 8.30
N LEU A 297 5.23 -8.11 9.50
CA LEU A 297 6.50 -8.75 9.82
C LEU A 297 6.26 -10.17 10.35
N THR A 298 7.04 -11.12 9.85
CA THR A 298 7.08 -12.49 10.35
C THR A 298 8.53 -12.85 10.64
N CYS A 299 8.83 -13.42 11.81
CA CYS A 299 10.18 -13.78 12.18
C CYS A 299 10.33 -15.30 12.36
N THR A 300 11.44 -15.85 11.85
CA THR A 300 11.77 -17.27 11.94
C THR A 300 13.00 -17.48 12.82
N GLY A 301 13.05 -18.62 13.48
CA GLY A 301 14.15 -19.05 14.33
C GLY A 301 14.08 -20.55 14.59
N PRO A 302 14.96 -21.10 15.42
CA PRO A 302 14.96 -22.53 15.75
C PRO A 302 13.61 -23.00 16.32
N GLY A 303 12.98 -22.14 17.13
CA GLY A 303 11.63 -22.27 17.69
C GLY A 303 10.49 -22.28 16.70
N GLY A 304 10.77 -21.94 15.44
CA GLY A 304 9.81 -21.90 14.37
C GLY A 304 9.55 -20.54 13.78
N THR A 305 8.29 -20.30 13.40
CA THR A 305 7.85 -19.04 12.79
C THR A 305 6.87 -18.33 13.70
N SER A 306 7.13 -17.06 14.01
CA SER A 306 6.23 -16.23 14.81
C SER A 306 4.87 -16.10 14.13
N ALA A 307 3.81 -15.82 14.91
CA ALA A 307 2.61 -15.24 14.33
C ALA A 307 2.96 -13.94 13.58
N PRO A 308 2.29 -13.64 12.45
CA PRO A 308 2.49 -12.38 11.75
C PRO A 308 2.04 -11.21 12.63
N THR A 309 2.87 -10.16 12.72
CA THR A 309 2.50 -8.89 13.37
C THR A 309 2.34 -7.82 12.30
N SER A 310 1.30 -6.99 12.41
CA SER A 310 1.03 -5.94 11.42
C SER A 310 0.77 -4.57 12.05
N VAL A 311 1.11 -3.53 11.29
CA VAL A 311 0.74 -2.15 11.57
C VAL A 311 0.16 -1.50 10.32
N THR A 312 -0.76 -0.55 10.50
CA THR A 312 -1.47 0.10 9.39
C THR A 312 -1.21 1.61 9.39
N VAL A 313 -0.82 2.14 8.24
CA VAL A 313 -0.72 3.58 8.00
C VAL A 313 -1.90 3.98 7.12
N ASN A 314 -2.79 4.80 7.68
CA ASN A 314 -3.93 5.33 6.96
C ASN A 314 -3.59 6.70 6.39
N VAL A 315 -3.90 6.91 5.12
CA VAL A 315 -3.66 8.16 4.41
C VAL A 315 -4.92 9.02 4.45
N SER A 316 -4.80 10.15 5.13
CA SER A 316 -5.82 11.19 5.11
C SER A 316 -5.53 12.13 3.94
N ALA A 317 -6.51 12.30 3.06
CA ALA A 317 -6.37 13.23 1.96
C ALA A 317 -6.40 14.68 2.46
N THR A 318 -5.53 15.52 1.91
CA THR A 318 -5.38 16.92 2.35
C THR A 318 -6.45 17.82 1.71
N SER A 319 -7.08 18.68 2.51
CA SER A 319 -8.00 19.72 2.02
C SER A 319 -7.26 20.82 1.26
N CYS A 320 -7.92 21.45 0.28
CA CYS A 320 -7.33 22.56 -0.47
C CYS A 320 -7.75 23.92 0.09
N LEU A 321 -6.81 24.86 0.15
CA LEU A 321 -7.10 26.27 0.46
C LEU A 321 -7.71 26.98 -0.75
N LEU A 322 -8.76 27.77 -0.52
CA LEU A 322 -9.37 28.60 -1.56
C LEU A 322 -8.72 29.99 -1.61
N PRO A 323 -8.56 30.62 -2.79
CA PRO A 323 -7.97 31.96 -2.91
C PRO A 323 -8.75 33.05 -2.17
N TRP A 324 -10.07 32.88 -2.07
CA TRP A 324 -10.99 33.80 -1.38
C TRP A 324 -11.26 33.40 0.09
N GLY A 325 -10.45 32.49 0.64
CA GLY A 325 -10.55 32.02 2.02
C GLY A 325 -11.40 30.75 2.20
N GLY A 326 -11.11 30.01 3.27
CA GLY A 326 -11.72 28.71 3.58
C GLY A 326 -11.01 27.52 2.92
N THR A 327 -11.57 26.32 3.12
CA THR A 327 -11.03 25.06 2.60
C THR A 327 -12.13 24.23 1.95
N ILE A 328 -11.77 23.45 0.93
CA ILE A 328 -12.64 22.39 0.39
C ILE A 328 -11.99 21.02 0.59
N SER A 329 -12.82 20.02 0.90
CA SER A 329 -12.38 18.64 1.08
C SER A 329 -11.78 18.07 -0.21
N ASN A 330 -10.83 17.15 -0.09
CA ASN A 330 -10.30 16.42 -1.24
C ASN A 330 -11.43 15.77 -2.07
N GLY A 331 -11.30 15.79 -3.39
CA GLY A 331 -12.32 15.29 -4.33
C GLY A 331 -13.50 16.23 -4.55
N SER A 332 -13.64 17.30 -3.76
CA SER A 332 -14.66 18.32 -3.98
C SER A 332 -14.26 19.28 -5.09
N PHE A 333 -15.26 19.91 -5.71
CA PHE A 333 -15.07 20.93 -6.74
C PHE A 333 -15.83 22.21 -6.39
N VAL A 334 -15.32 23.34 -6.87
CA VAL A 334 -15.90 24.67 -6.68
C VAL A 334 -15.84 25.45 -7.98
N THR A 335 -16.80 26.33 -8.22
CA THR A 335 -16.75 27.27 -9.35
C THR A 335 -15.92 28.49 -8.96
N ALA A 336 -15.05 28.95 -9.86
CA ALA A 336 -14.24 30.14 -9.72
C ALA A 336 -14.34 31.02 -10.97
N TYR A 337 -14.08 32.32 -10.81
CA TYR A 337 -14.15 33.30 -11.88
C TYR A 337 -12.84 34.07 -12.06
N SER A 338 -12.49 34.39 -13.30
CA SER A 338 -11.28 35.17 -13.61
C SER A 338 -11.43 36.65 -13.25
N VAL A 339 -12.66 37.15 -13.24
CA VAL A 339 -13.03 38.53 -12.86
C VAL A 339 -14.25 38.54 -11.92
N PRO A 340 -14.41 39.54 -11.04
CA PRO A 340 -15.53 39.63 -10.10
C PRO A 340 -16.83 40.20 -10.73
N SER A 341 -16.74 40.82 -11.91
CA SER A 341 -17.90 41.38 -12.62
C SER A 341 -17.64 41.56 -14.12
N VAL A 342 -18.71 41.59 -14.91
CA VAL A 342 -18.71 41.92 -16.34
C VAL A 342 -19.84 42.92 -16.66
N THR A 343 -19.73 43.70 -17.73
CA THR A 343 -20.78 44.64 -18.18
C THR A 343 -21.59 44.04 -19.32
N ALA A 344 -22.92 44.17 -19.27
CA ALA A 344 -23.79 43.70 -20.36
C ALA A 344 -23.37 44.30 -21.72
N PRO A 345 -23.37 43.52 -22.82
CA PRO A 345 -24.01 42.21 -22.99
C PRO A 345 -23.14 40.99 -22.61
N ALA A 346 -21.95 41.18 -22.04
CA ALA A 346 -21.12 40.05 -21.60
C ALA A 346 -21.77 39.28 -20.44
N THR A 347 -21.48 37.98 -20.34
CA THR A 347 -22.04 37.09 -19.31
C THR A 347 -20.94 36.40 -18.50
N CYS A 348 -21.27 35.93 -17.29
CA CYS A 348 -20.35 35.19 -16.42
C CYS A 348 -20.27 33.68 -16.74
N SER A 349 -20.89 33.23 -17.84
CA SER A 349 -20.97 31.81 -18.22
C SER A 349 -19.82 31.29 -19.10
N PRO A 350 -19.19 32.08 -19.99
CA PRO A 350 -18.15 31.58 -20.89
C PRO A 350 -16.96 30.99 -20.14
N PRO A 351 -16.25 29.98 -20.71
CA PRO A 351 -15.12 29.32 -20.07
C PRO A 351 -13.90 30.24 -19.86
N SER A 352 -13.82 31.37 -20.56
CA SER A 352 -12.82 32.43 -20.34
C SER A 352 -13.06 33.23 -19.04
N ILE A 353 -14.27 33.11 -18.47
CA ILE A 353 -14.69 33.84 -17.26
C ILE A 353 -15.00 32.87 -16.12
N LYS A 354 -15.55 31.68 -16.41
CA LYS A 354 -15.95 30.66 -15.43
C LYS A 354 -15.09 29.41 -15.56
N GLN A 355 -14.57 28.92 -14.44
CA GLN A 355 -13.80 27.68 -14.35
C GLN A 355 -14.29 26.82 -13.19
N THR A 356 -14.38 25.51 -13.41
CA THR A 356 -14.54 24.54 -12.31
C THR A 356 -13.15 24.15 -11.79
N ARG A 357 -12.91 24.36 -10.50
CA ARG A 357 -11.66 24.01 -9.79
C ARG A 357 -11.91 22.79 -8.92
N THR A 358 -11.05 21.79 -9.02
CA THR A 358 -11.14 20.52 -8.29
C THR A 358 -9.99 20.43 -7.30
N CYS A 359 -10.29 20.00 -6.07
CA CYS A 359 -9.28 19.73 -5.06
C CYS A 359 -8.76 18.29 -5.19
N THR A 360 -7.45 18.15 -5.39
CA THR A 360 -6.75 16.87 -5.40
C THR A 360 -5.58 16.92 -4.43
N ASN A 361 -5.72 16.26 -3.29
CA ASN A 361 -4.70 16.10 -2.25
C ASN A 361 -3.98 17.40 -1.88
N GLY A 362 -4.76 18.44 -1.53
CA GLY A 362 -4.24 19.76 -1.15
C GLY A 362 -3.92 20.69 -2.32
N VAL A 363 -3.95 20.20 -3.56
CA VAL A 363 -3.73 21.01 -4.77
C VAL A 363 -5.06 21.34 -5.43
N LEU A 364 -5.38 22.64 -5.50
CA LEU A 364 -6.58 23.15 -6.18
C LEU A 364 -6.28 23.44 -7.65
N SER A 365 -6.90 22.72 -8.57
CA SER A 365 -6.70 22.90 -10.02
C SER A 365 -7.10 24.31 -10.49
N GLY A 366 -6.58 24.76 -11.63
CA GLY A 366 -6.95 26.06 -12.23
C GLY A 366 -6.31 27.28 -11.55
N THR A 367 -6.62 28.48 -12.06
CA THR A 367 -5.96 29.74 -11.66
C THR A 367 -6.93 30.84 -11.25
N TYR A 368 -8.24 30.66 -11.45
CA TYR A 368 -9.23 31.70 -11.24
C TYR A 368 -9.45 31.99 -9.74
N GLN A 369 -9.49 33.27 -9.38
CA GLN A 369 -9.35 33.72 -7.98
C GLN A 369 -10.62 34.33 -7.38
N ASN A 370 -11.70 34.53 -8.15
CA ASN A 370 -12.92 35.15 -7.65
C ASN A 370 -14.00 34.11 -7.34
N GLN A 371 -14.67 34.23 -6.20
CA GLN A 371 -15.75 33.33 -5.78
C GLN A 371 -17.04 33.53 -6.58
N SER A 372 -17.29 34.76 -7.02
CA SER A 372 -18.51 35.16 -7.71
C SER A 372 -18.21 36.11 -8.86
N CYS A 373 -19.08 36.10 -9.86
CA CYS A 373 -19.10 37.07 -10.96
C CYS A 373 -20.51 37.66 -11.09
N THR A 374 -20.61 38.98 -11.14
CA THR A 374 -21.88 39.71 -11.29
C THR A 374 -21.97 40.42 -12.65
N VAL A 375 -23.16 40.46 -13.24
CA VAL A 375 -23.39 41.20 -14.49
C VAL A 375 -23.89 42.60 -14.14
N ILE A 376 -23.12 43.62 -14.47
CA ILE A 376 -23.45 45.02 -14.29
C ILE A 376 -24.30 45.46 -15.49
N ILE A 377 -25.55 45.84 -15.20
CA ILE A 377 -26.46 46.44 -16.18
C ILE A 377 -26.24 47.95 -16.16
N PRO A 378 -25.80 48.58 -17.26
CA PRO A 378 -25.66 50.03 -17.31
C PRO A 378 -27.02 50.71 -17.10
N PRO A 379 -27.07 51.86 -16.40
CA PRO A 379 -28.32 52.58 -16.16
C PRO A 379 -28.99 52.97 -17.49
N PRO A 380 -30.33 52.98 -17.55
CA PRO A 380 -31.04 53.46 -18.73
C PRO A 380 -30.69 54.93 -19.00
N PRO A 381 -30.60 55.34 -20.28
CA PRO A 381 -30.31 56.72 -20.64
C PRO A 381 -31.40 57.69 -20.13
N THR A 382 -31.00 58.85 -19.59
CA THR A 382 -31.91 59.89 -19.07
C THR A 382 -31.85 61.16 -19.92
N ILE A 383 -32.99 61.59 -20.48
CA ILE A 383 -33.10 62.81 -21.30
C ILE A 383 -33.30 64.06 -20.42
N THR A 384 -32.58 65.14 -20.74
CA THR A 384 -32.63 66.40 -19.98
C THR A 384 -33.52 67.51 -20.56
N SER A 385 -33.83 67.55 -21.88
CA SER A 385 -34.71 68.58 -22.48
C SER A 385 -35.05 68.37 -23.97
N GLY A 386 -36.17 68.94 -24.45
CA GLY A 386 -36.54 69.08 -25.87
C GLY A 386 -37.47 70.28 -26.13
N THR A 387 -37.45 70.88 -27.31
CA THR A 387 -38.27 72.06 -27.67
C THR A 387 -38.83 71.97 -29.10
N LEU A 388 -40.14 72.18 -29.27
CA LEU A 388 -40.79 72.28 -30.58
C LEU A 388 -40.76 73.73 -31.09
N THR A 389 -40.34 73.93 -32.33
CA THR A 389 -40.46 75.24 -33.00
C THR A 389 -41.23 75.08 -34.30
N ALA A 390 -42.48 75.56 -34.34
CA ALA A 390 -43.20 75.76 -35.59
C ALA A 390 -43.05 77.23 -36.00
N ILE A 391 -42.55 77.49 -37.20
CA ILE A 391 -42.52 78.85 -37.74
C ILE A 391 -43.93 79.14 -38.29
N PRO A 392 -44.69 80.11 -37.75
CA PRO A 392 -45.99 80.44 -38.31
C PRO A 392 -45.81 81.09 -39.68
N ILE A 393 -46.31 80.45 -40.73
CA ILE A 393 -46.38 81.03 -42.08
C ILE A 393 -47.86 81.05 -42.48
N MET A 394 -48.35 82.17 -43.01
CA MET A 394 -49.68 82.21 -43.61
C MET A 394 -49.70 81.34 -44.86
N VAL A 395 -50.46 80.25 -44.82
CA VAL A 395 -50.63 79.31 -45.95
C VAL A 395 -52.09 79.27 -46.42
N PRO A 396 -52.33 79.20 -47.74
CA PRO A 396 -53.67 79.01 -48.28
C PRO A 396 -54.35 77.74 -47.74
N ARG A 397 -55.69 77.77 -47.67
CA ARG A 397 -56.49 76.64 -47.20
C ARG A 397 -56.20 75.40 -48.06
N GLY A 398 -55.78 74.31 -47.41
CA GLY A 398 -55.42 73.05 -48.09
C GLY A 398 -53.94 72.88 -48.43
N THR A 399 -53.07 73.84 -48.09
CA THR A 399 -51.61 73.73 -48.29
C THR A 399 -50.93 73.13 -47.05
N ALA A 400 -50.01 72.18 -47.25
CA ALA A 400 -49.25 71.55 -46.17
C ALA A 400 -48.20 72.51 -45.57
N ILE A 401 -47.91 72.34 -44.28
CA ILE A 401 -46.80 73.04 -43.60
C ILE A 401 -45.78 72.03 -43.08
N ASN A 402 -44.50 72.38 -43.15
CA ASN A 402 -43.44 71.59 -42.53
C ASN A 402 -43.27 72.01 -41.07
N ALA A 403 -43.20 71.04 -40.17
CA ALA A 403 -42.86 71.25 -38.77
C ALA A 403 -41.47 70.67 -38.48
N THR A 404 -40.65 71.40 -37.73
CA THR A 404 -39.30 70.95 -37.35
C THR A 404 -39.27 70.63 -35.86
N PHE A 405 -38.84 69.42 -35.51
CA PHE A 405 -38.72 68.95 -34.14
C PHE A 405 -37.24 68.99 -33.71
N ASN A 406 -36.90 69.83 -32.72
CA ASN A 406 -35.55 69.89 -32.15
C ASN A 406 -35.54 69.22 -30.78
N TRP A 407 -34.64 68.26 -30.57
CA TRP A 407 -34.53 67.54 -29.30
C TRP A 407 -33.07 67.16 -29.02
N SER A 408 -32.73 66.97 -27.74
CA SER A 408 -31.36 66.63 -27.32
C SER A 408 -31.36 65.47 -26.32
N LEU A 409 -30.59 64.42 -26.59
CA LEU A 409 -30.26 63.35 -25.65
C LEU A 409 -29.03 63.74 -24.83
N SER A 410 -29.07 63.55 -23.51
CA SER A 410 -27.87 63.59 -22.64
C SER A 410 -27.77 62.27 -21.87
N GLY A 411 -26.60 61.95 -21.32
CA GLY A 411 -26.42 60.74 -20.51
C GLY A 411 -26.41 59.39 -21.27
N VAL A 412 -26.33 59.40 -22.61
CA VAL A 412 -26.22 58.18 -23.44
C VAL A 412 -24.78 58.01 -23.91
N THR A 413 -24.11 56.96 -23.46
CA THR A 413 -22.70 56.71 -23.82
C THR A 413 -22.55 55.91 -25.11
N SER A 414 -23.57 55.17 -25.55
CA SER A 414 -23.63 54.53 -26.87
C SER A 414 -25.08 54.18 -27.27
N LEU A 415 -25.42 54.44 -28.54
CA LEU A 415 -26.59 53.88 -29.23
C LEU A 415 -26.07 52.88 -30.26
N THR A 416 -26.62 51.68 -30.30
CA THR A 416 -26.23 50.63 -31.26
C THR A 416 -27.12 50.68 -32.50
N SER A 417 -26.69 50.10 -33.62
CA SER A 417 -27.46 50.09 -34.87
C SER A 417 -28.79 49.32 -34.81
N SER A 418 -29.09 48.67 -33.69
CA SER A 418 -30.38 48.02 -33.41
C SER A 418 -31.39 48.91 -32.67
N ASP A 419 -30.99 50.11 -32.25
CA ASP A 419 -31.85 51.03 -31.48
C ASP A 419 -32.52 52.03 -32.44
N ALA A 420 -33.79 51.81 -32.75
CA ALA A 420 -34.58 52.72 -33.60
C ALA A 420 -35.48 53.59 -32.72
N CYS A 421 -35.40 54.92 -32.89
CA CYS A 421 -36.38 55.83 -32.33
C CYS A 421 -37.42 56.19 -33.40
N THR A 422 -38.69 56.21 -33.04
CA THR A 422 -39.80 56.53 -33.93
C THR A 422 -40.63 57.67 -33.38
N ILE A 423 -41.22 58.46 -34.28
CA ILE A 423 -42.16 59.52 -33.92
C ILE A 423 -43.58 58.96 -34.11
N GLN A 424 -44.33 58.93 -33.01
CA GLN A 424 -45.73 58.55 -32.96
C GLN A 424 -46.60 59.81 -32.96
N GLN A 425 -47.59 59.87 -33.83
CA GLN A 425 -48.63 60.89 -33.83
C GLN A 425 -49.91 60.29 -33.25
N GLN A 426 -50.52 60.98 -32.30
CA GLN A 426 -51.82 60.64 -31.74
C GLN A 426 -52.84 61.73 -32.07
N GLU A 427 -53.89 61.36 -32.80
CA GLU A 427 -55.03 62.21 -33.12
C GLU A 427 -56.32 61.54 -32.60
N GLY A 428 -56.89 62.12 -31.54
CA GLY A 428 -57.94 61.46 -30.75
C GLY A 428 -57.43 60.15 -30.12
N SER A 429 -58.05 59.02 -30.48
CA SER A 429 -57.68 57.67 -30.01
C SER A 429 -56.77 56.91 -30.97
N THR A 430 -56.44 57.49 -32.12
CA THR A 430 -55.66 56.82 -33.18
C THR A 430 -54.19 57.18 -33.04
N ILE A 431 -53.30 56.18 -33.05
CA ILE A 431 -51.84 56.35 -32.99
C ILE A 431 -51.22 55.86 -34.30
N SER A 432 -50.37 56.66 -34.93
CA SER A 432 -49.67 56.33 -36.18
C SER A 432 -48.17 56.67 -36.11
N THR A 433 -47.32 55.77 -36.59
CA THR A 433 -45.89 56.03 -36.76
C THR A 433 -45.67 56.88 -38.00
N ILE A 434 -45.13 58.09 -37.84
CA ILE A 434 -44.97 59.06 -38.94
C ILE A 434 -43.50 59.30 -39.34
N GLY A 435 -42.55 58.72 -38.62
CA GLY A 435 -41.14 58.75 -38.99
C GLY A 435 -40.29 57.79 -38.17
N THR A 436 -39.29 57.20 -38.81
CA THR A 436 -38.21 56.43 -38.16
C THR A 436 -36.96 57.27 -38.18
N THR A 437 -36.33 57.47 -37.03
CA THR A 437 -35.06 58.17 -36.94
C THR A 437 -34.15 57.44 -36.00
N LEU A 438 -33.14 56.79 -36.57
CA LEU A 438 -31.73 57.04 -36.32
C LEU A 438 -30.92 55.90 -36.99
N THR A 439 -29.95 56.26 -37.81
CA THR A 439 -28.81 55.40 -38.14
C THR A 439 -27.56 56.24 -37.92
N GLY A 440 -26.92 56.14 -36.76
CA GLY A 440 -25.64 56.82 -36.56
C GLY A 440 -25.27 57.08 -35.10
N THR A 441 -24.07 56.62 -34.75
CA THR A 441 -23.42 56.62 -33.44
C THR A 441 -23.09 58.01 -32.90
N SER A 442 -23.32 58.20 -31.59
CA SER A 442 -22.61 59.07 -30.62
C SER A 442 -22.38 60.56 -30.97
N ALA A 443 -22.67 61.40 -29.96
CA ALA A 443 -22.49 62.85 -29.89
C ALA A 443 -23.62 63.68 -30.51
N SER A 444 -24.29 64.45 -29.65
CA SER A 444 -25.13 65.62 -29.94
C SER A 444 -25.60 65.70 -31.40
N VAL A 445 -26.59 64.88 -31.73
CA VAL A 445 -27.16 64.83 -33.07
C VAL A 445 -28.09 66.04 -33.22
N SER A 446 -27.55 67.20 -33.58
CA SER A 446 -28.31 68.25 -34.25
C SER A 446 -28.34 67.91 -35.75
N ILE A 447 -29.12 66.88 -36.11
CA ILE A 447 -29.44 66.58 -37.52
C ILE A 447 -30.85 67.11 -37.77
N PRO A 448 -31.06 67.96 -38.78
CA PRO A 448 -32.40 68.37 -39.17
C PRO A 448 -33.11 67.14 -39.72
N ILE A 449 -34.02 66.57 -38.94
CA ILE A 449 -34.95 65.57 -39.45
C ILE A 449 -36.18 66.36 -39.90
N THR A 450 -36.16 66.77 -41.16
CA THR A 450 -37.35 67.26 -41.85
C THR A 450 -38.27 66.08 -42.09
N GLY A 451 -39.25 65.89 -41.20
CA GLY A 451 -40.44 65.10 -41.47
C GLY A 451 -41.53 66.01 -42.03
N SER A 452 -42.03 65.72 -43.21
CA SER A 452 -43.26 66.34 -43.71
C SER A 452 -44.45 65.52 -43.22
N ILE A 453 -45.28 66.09 -42.35
CA ILE A 453 -46.57 65.50 -42.01
C ILE A 453 -47.56 65.95 -43.08
N THR A 454 -48.01 65.01 -43.91
CA THR A 454 -49.02 65.27 -44.94
C THR A 454 -50.38 64.85 -44.41
N THR A 455 -51.00 65.71 -43.61
CA THR A 455 -52.43 65.60 -43.29
C THR A 455 -53.16 66.80 -43.89
N PRO A 456 -54.29 66.61 -44.61
CA PRO A 456 -55.11 67.73 -45.04
C PRO A 456 -55.64 68.45 -43.79
N ILE A 457 -55.15 69.67 -43.56
CA ILE A 457 -55.56 70.48 -42.40
C ILE A 457 -57.05 70.82 -42.57
N THR A 458 -57.91 70.14 -41.81
CA THR A 458 -59.30 70.57 -41.59
C THR A 458 -59.32 71.56 -40.41
N LEU A 459 -60.29 72.49 -40.39
CA LEU A 459 -60.41 73.51 -39.33
C LEU A 459 -60.30 72.84 -37.94
N ASN A 460 -59.31 73.28 -37.12
CA ASN A 460 -59.02 72.79 -35.75
C ASN A 460 -58.23 71.47 -35.61
N HIS A 461 -57.11 71.30 -36.31
CA HIS A 461 -56.21 70.15 -36.07
C HIS A 461 -55.54 70.25 -34.68
N GLN A 462 -55.75 69.23 -33.85
CA GLN A 462 -55.09 69.01 -32.56
C GLN A 462 -54.53 67.59 -32.52
N ALA A 463 -53.21 67.46 -32.54
CA ALA A 463 -52.54 66.18 -32.41
C ALA A 463 -51.41 66.25 -31.37
N LEU A 464 -51.25 65.15 -30.63
CA LEU A 464 -50.17 64.92 -29.69
C LEU A 464 -49.07 64.13 -30.39
N TYR A 465 -47.82 64.59 -30.32
CA TYR A 465 -46.68 63.87 -30.89
C TYR A 465 -45.80 63.34 -29.77
N ASN A 466 -45.41 62.07 -29.84
CA ASN A 466 -44.55 61.39 -28.88
C ASN A 466 -43.35 60.76 -29.61
N ILE A 467 -42.20 60.68 -28.93
CA ILE A 467 -41.04 59.93 -29.43
C ILE A 467 -40.91 58.65 -28.62
N GLU A 468 -40.77 57.51 -29.30
CA GLU A 468 -40.55 56.20 -28.68
C GLU A 468 -39.25 55.59 -29.17
N CYS A 469 -38.38 55.19 -28.24
CA CYS A 469 -37.15 54.47 -28.56
C CYS A 469 -37.27 53.04 -28.03
N GLY A 470 -37.01 52.06 -28.90
CA GLY A 470 -37.11 50.65 -28.54
C GLY A 470 -35.77 49.93 -28.58
N HIS A 471 -35.62 48.94 -27.70
CA HIS A 471 -34.58 47.92 -27.78
C HIS A 471 -35.25 46.55 -27.86
N GLY A 472 -35.18 45.89 -29.03
CA GLY A 472 -35.87 44.61 -29.26
C GLY A 472 -37.39 44.71 -29.03
N HIS A 473 -37.95 43.87 -28.15
CA HIS A 473 -39.40 43.82 -27.85
C HIS A 473 -39.86 44.79 -26.74
N SER A 474 -38.98 45.66 -26.26
CA SER A 474 -39.31 46.63 -25.20
C SER A 474 -39.22 48.06 -25.74
N SER A 475 -40.35 48.77 -25.76
CA SER A 475 -40.40 50.20 -26.09
C SER A 475 -40.38 51.04 -24.81
N VAL A 476 -39.62 52.14 -24.82
CA VAL A 476 -39.68 53.17 -23.79
C VAL A 476 -40.26 54.42 -24.44
N THR A 477 -41.47 54.81 -24.03
CA THR A 477 -42.05 56.11 -24.38
C THR A 477 -41.30 57.20 -23.63
N ILE A 478 -40.81 58.21 -24.34
CA ILE A 478 -40.02 59.28 -23.73
C ILE A 478 -40.95 60.19 -22.90
N PRO A 479 -40.81 60.27 -21.56
CA PRO A 479 -41.67 61.11 -20.73
C PRO A 479 -41.45 62.59 -21.05
N GLY A 480 -42.52 63.33 -21.34
CA GLY A 480 -42.45 64.79 -21.57
C GLY A 480 -42.09 65.21 -23.00
N ALA A 481 -41.86 64.28 -23.93
CA ALA A 481 -41.70 64.58 -25.36
C ALA A 481 -43.06 64.79 -26.07
N ASN A 482 -44.08 65.21 -25.33
CA ASN A 482 -45.43 65.37 -25.82
C ASN A 482 -45.66 66.83 -26.15
N THR A 483 -45.95 67.13 -27.41
CA THR A 483 -46.30 68.48 -27.82
C THR A 483 -47.66 68.48 -28.51
N LEU A 484 -48.54 69.38 -28.07
CA LEU A 484 -49.84 69.60 -28.69
C LEU A 484 -49.67 70.70 -29.74
N ILE A 485 -49.84 70.34 -31.01
CA ILE A 485 -49.86 71.32 -32.09
C ILE A 485 -51.31 71.74 -32.30
N ASN A 486 -51.60 73.04 -32.13
CA ASN A 486 -52.91 73.63 -32.40
C ASN A 486 -52.77 74.71 -33.47
N LEU A 487 -53.31 74.46 -34.66
CA LEU A 487 -53.28 75.42 -35.77
C LEU A 487 -54.62 76.18 -35.82
N ILE A 488 -54.57 77.48 -35.53
CA ILE A 488 -55.75 78.36 -35.56
C ILE A 488 -55.74 79.16 -36.87
N PRO A 489 -56.83 79.16 -37.66
CA PRO A 489 -56.92 79.99 -38.85
C PRO A 489 -56.95 81.47 -38.47
N GLN A 490 -56.12 82.28 -39.12
CA GLN A 490 -56.22 83.74 -39.08
C GLN A 490 -57.03 84.19 -40.30
N TYR A 491 -58.20 84.80 -40.07
CA TYR A 491 -58.97 85.46 -41.12
C TYR A 491 -58.48 86.90 -41.22
N SER A 492 -57.84 87.29 -42.32
CA SER A 492 -57.72 88.72 -42.65
C SER A 492 -59.12 89.23 -42.98
N GLY A 493 -59.52 90.34 -42.35
CA GLY A 493 -60.89 90.83 -42.24
C GLY A 493 -61.74 90.92 -43.53
N PHE A 494 -63.05 91.01 -43.28
CA PHE A 494 -64.15 91.09 -44.25
C PHE A 494 -63.99 92.17 -45.32
#